data_AF-A0A3S2UF44-F1
#
_entry.id   AF-A0A3S2UF44-F1
#
_cell.length_a   1.000
_cell.length_b   1.000
_cell.length_c   1.000
_cell.angle_alpha   90.00
_cell.angle_beta   90.00
_cell.angle_gamma   90.00
#
_symmetry.space_group_name_H-M   'P 1'
#
loop_
_entity.id
_entity.type
_entity.pdbx_description
1 polymer ?
#
loop_
_entity_poly.entity_id
_entity_poly.type
_entity_poly.pdbx_seq_one_letter_code
_entity_poly.pdbx_strand_id
1 'polypeptide(L)' 'MPEASTCPRCGGGFDCGARDGHCACFELTLSAEQQAALAARWEGCLCLRCLRALQDEAPVSAPPAASGGVGGPAG' A
#
# COMPACT_ATOMS: atom_id res chain seq x y z
N MET A 1 -6.04 21.79 -7.57
CA MET A 1 -4.59 21.52 -7.61
C MET A 1 -4.48 20.05 -7.96
N PRO A 2 -3.90 19.64 -9.11
CA PRO A 2 -4.04 18.27 -9.58
C PRO A 2 -3.39 17.34 -8.55
N GLU A 3 -4.27 16.58 -7.90
CA GLU A 3 -3.99 15.36 -7.16
C GLU A 3 -2.92 14.56 -7.89
N ALA A 4 -1.71 14.52 -7.32
CA ALA A 4 -0.58 13.87 -7.95
C ALA A 4 -0.87 12.37 -8.09
N SER A 5 -1.42 12.00 -9.24
CA SER A 5 -1.68 10.63 -9.69
C SER A 5 -0.36 9.99 -10.13
N THR A 6 0.75 10.27 -9.44
CA THR A 6 2.09 9.84 -9.83
C THR A 6 2.73 9.09 -8.68
N CYS A 7 3.16 7.86 -8.96
CA CYS A 7 3.77 6.99 -7.97
C CYS A 7 5.14 7.54 -7.58
N PRO A 8 5.40 7.90 -6.31
CA PRO A 8 6.71 8.41 -5.88
C PRO A 8 7.84 7.37 -6.00
N ARG A 9 7.50 6.08 -6.14
CA ARG A 9 8.49 5.00 -6.29
C ARG A 9 8.97 4.81 -7.72
N CYS A 10 8.08 4.90 -8.71
CA CYS A 10 8.43 4.62 -10.11
C CYS A 10 8.20 5.80 -11.06
N GLY A 11 7.58 6.88 -10.60
CA GLY A 11 7.17 8.01 -11.44
C GLY A 11 6.00 7.70 -12.37
N GLY A 12 5.35 6.54 -12.24
CA GLY A 12 4.25 6.12 -13.10
C GLY A 12 2.92 6.78 -12.73
N GLY A 13 2.14 7.14 -13.75
CA GLY A 13 0.76 7.61 -13.58
C GLY A 13 -0.15 6.52 -13.02
N PHE A 14 -0.86 6.77 -11.94
CA PHE A 14 -1.87 5.90 -11.35
C PHE A 14 -2.92 6.72 -10.61
N ASP A 15 -4.16 6.24 -10.62
CA ASP A 15 -5.19 6.74 -9.73
C ASP A 15 -5.18 5.90 -8.45
N CYS A 16 -5.06 6.54 -7.29
CA CYS A 16 -5.06 5.81 -6.03
C CYS A 16 -6.46 5.35 -5.64
N GLY A 17 -7.50 6.17 -5.83
CA GLY A 17 -8.86 5.86 -5.37
C GLY A 17 -8.99 5.59 -3.85
N ALA A 18 -7.94 5.75 -3.04
CA ALA A 18 -7.98 5.44 -1.60
C ALA A 18 -8.87 6.40 -0.81
N ARG A 19 -9.01 7.66 -1.27
CA ARG A 19 -9.94 8.63 -0.67
C ARG A 19 -11.41 8.24 -0.88
N ASP A 20 -11.69 7.61 -2.00
CA ASP A 20 -13.02 7.17 -2.41
C ASP A 20 -13.30 5.70 -2.05
N GLY A 21 -12.33 5.00 -1.44
CA GLY A 21 -12.47 3.61 -1.01
C GLY A 21 -12.42 2.56 -2.13
N HIS A 22 -12.07 2.92 -3.37
CA HIS A 22 -12.04 1.99 -4.52
C HIS A 22 -10.64 1.62 -4.99
N CYS A 23 -9.60 1.92 -4.21
CA CYS A 23 -8.24 1.52 -4.54
C CYS A 23 -8.10 0.00 -4.69
N ALA A 24 -7.60 -0.47 -5.84
CA ALA A 24 -7.21 -1.87 -6.03
C ALA A 24 -6.10 -2.33 -5.05
N CYS A 25 -5.45 -1.39 -4.34
CA CYS A 25 -4.56 -1.69 -3.23
C CYS A 25 -5.27 -2.31 -2.01
N PHE A 26 -6.58 -2.11 -1.85
CA PHE A 26 -7.36 -2.76 -0.78
C PHE A 26 -7.57 -4.26 -1.06
N GLU A 27 -7.55 -4.68 -2.32
CA GLU A 27 -7.57 -6.09 -2.71
C GLU A 27 -6.21 -6.76 -2.50
N LEU A 28 -5.15 -5.97 -2.29
CA LEU A 28 -3.81 -6.48 -1.99
C LEU A 28 -3.71 -6.85 -0.52
N THR A 29 -3.43 -8.12 -0.24
CA THR A 29 -3.07 -8.57 1.11
C THR A 29 -1.66 -8.10 1.47
N LEU A 30 -1.57 -6.96 2.17
CA LEU A 30 -0.33 -6.44 2.74
C LEU A 30 -0.30 -6.71 4.25
N SER A 31 0.82 -7.23 4.76
CA SER A 31 1.04 -7.41 6.20
C SER A 31 1.07 -6.06 6.93
N ALA A 32 0.74 -6.05 8.22
CA ALA A 32 0.77 -4.83 9.04
C ALA A 32 2.16 -4.15 9.02
N GLU A 33 3.23 -4.94 9.02
CA GLU A 33 4.61 -4.43 8.87
C GLU A 33 4.84 -3.77 7.51
N GLN A 34 4.33 -4.36 6.43
CA GLN A 34 4.42 -3.77 5.10
C GLN A 34 3.65 -2.44 5.07
N GLN A 35 2.43 -2.40 5.64
CA GLN A 35 1.63 -1.18 5.74
C GLN A 35 2.30 -0.10 6.60
N ALA A 36 2.90 -0.47 7.74
CA ALA A 36 3.62 0.46 8.60
C ALA A 36 4.90 0.98 7.91
N ALA A 37 5.66 0.10 7.27
CA ALA A 37 6.82 0.48 6.46
C ALA A 37 6.40 1.37 5.28
N LEU A 38 5.22 1.13 4.70
CA LEU A 38 4.65 1.93 3.66
C LEU A 38 4.37 3.36 4.16
N ALA A 39 3.60 3.48 5.24
CA ALA A 39 3.25 4.75 5.87
C ALA A 39 4.47 5.53 6.39
N ALA A 40 5.52 4.83 6.86
CA ALA A 40 6.74 5.46 7.35
C ALA A 40 7.68 5.93 6.23
N ARG A 41 7.67 5.28 5.06
CA ARG A 41 8.59 5.58 3.95
C ARG A 41 7.97 6.43 2.86
N TRP A 42 6.65 6.40 2.71
CA TRP A 42 5.92 7.14 1.69
C TRP A 42 4.72 7.86 2.31
N GLU A 43 4.69 9.19 2.21
CA GLU A 43 3.55 10.02 2.65
C GLU A 43 2.38 10.03 1.66
N GLY A 44 2.35 9.10 0.71
CA GLY A 44 1.36 9.04 -0.35
C GLY A 44 1.16 7.63 -0.88
N CYS A 45 0.17 7.48 -1.75
CA CYS A 45 -0.12 6.18 -2.37
C CYS A 45 0.99 5.75 -3.34
N LEU A 46 1.14 4.44 -3.49
CA LEU A 46 1.94 3.82 -4.55
C LEU A 46 1.03 3.16 -5.58
N CYS A 47 1.49 3.07 -6.82
CA CYS A 47 0.75 2.34 -7.85
C CYS A 47 0.68 0.84 -7.55
N LEU A 48 -0.35 0.18 -8.10
CA LEU A 48 -0.61 -1.24 -7.88
C LEU A 48 0.60 -2.13 -8.23
N ARG A 49 1.34 -1.79 -9.29
CA ARG A 49 2.56 -2.50 -9.69
C ARG A 49 3.63 -2.44 -8.58
N CYS A 50 3.85 -1.26 -8.00
CA CYS A 50 4.82 -1.07 -6.94
C CYS A 50 4.40 -1.78 -5.65
N LEU A 51 3.11 -1.74 -5.32
CA LEU A 51 2.58 -2.45 -4.17
C LEU A 51 2.68 -3.97 -4.35
N ARG A 52 2.36 -4.50 -5.53
CA ARG A 52 2.49 -5.94 -5.81
C ARG A 52 3.94 -6.42 -5.74
N ALA A 53 4.88 -5.60 -6.22
CA ALA A 53 6.31 -5.90 -6.04
C ALA A 53 6.71 -5.92 -4.56
N LEU A 54 6.14 -5.03 -3.72
CA LEU A 54 6.36 -5.03 -2.27
C LEU A 54 5.71 -6.21 -1.55
N GLN A 55 4.58 -6.71 -2.05
CA GLN A 55 3.95 -7.91 -1.52
C GLN A 55 4.80 -9.16 -1.78
N ASP A 56 5.36 -9.25 -2.99
CA ASP A 56 6.19 -10.37 -3.43
C ASP A 56 7.59 -10.33 -2.77
N GLU A 57 8.10 -9.12 -2.49
CA GLU A 57 9.28 -8.92 -1.66
C GLU A 57 8.97 -9.40 -0.23
N ALA A 58 9.32 -10.66 0.05
CA ALA A 58 9.28 -11.19 1.40
C ALA A 58 9.98 -10.22 2.36
N PRO A 59 9.42 -9.93 3.55
CA PRO A 59 10.06 -9.05 4.51
C PRO A 59 11.41 -9.67 4.85
N VAL A 60 12.47 -9.12 4.25
CA VAL A 60 13.83 -9.57 4.51
C VAL A 60 14.11 -9.20 5.97
N SER A 61 14.01 -10.22 6.82
CA SER A 61 14.36 -10.22 8.25
C SER A 61 13.31 -9.72 9.25
N ALA A 62 12.15 -10.39 9.34
CA ALA A 62 11.41 -10.53 10.61
C ALA A 62 10.68 -11.88 10.65
N PRO A 63 10.65 -12.61 11.80
CA PRO A 63 10.07 -13.95 11.88
C PRO A 63 8.55 -13.94 11.65
N PRO A 64 7.98 -15.00 11.04
CA PRO A 64 6.60 -15.05 10.60
C PRO A 64 5.65 -15.32 11.76
N ALA A 65 5.07 -14.28 12.37
CA ALA A 65 3.94 -14.46 13.27
C ALA A 65 3.11 -13.18 13.42
N ALA A 66 2.08 -13.05 12.58
CA ALA A 66 0.70 -12.72 12.96
C ALA A 66 -0.01 -12.03 11.79
N SER A 67 -0.58 -12.85 10.93
CA SER A 67 -1.71 -12.47 10.11
C SER A 67 -2.87 -12.07 11.02
N GLY A 68 -3.45 -10.89 10.81
CA GLY A 68 -4.75 -10.52 11.39
C GLY A 68 -4.79 -9.09 11.92
N GLY A 69 -5.31 -8.16 11.12
CA GLY A 69 -5.47 -6.78 11.58
C GLY A 69 -6.05 -5.84 10.53
N VAL A 70 -7.27 -6.14 10.11
CA VAL A 70 -8.26 -5.28 9.42
C VAL A 70 -7.98 -3.77 9.41
N GLY A 71 -7.97 -3.18 8.21
CA GLY A 71 -8.21 -1.75 8.01
C GLY A 71 -9.70 -1.43 8.18
N GLY A 72 -10.12 -1.23 9.43
CA GLY A 72 -11.22 -0.37 9.90
C GLY A 72 -12.69 -0.72 9.55
N PRO A 73 -13.62 -0.73 10.53
CA PRO A 73 -15.04 -0.60 10.25
C PRO A 73 -15.41 0.85 9.92
N ALA A 74 -16.21 1.06 8.86
CA ALA A 74 -16.95 2.29 8.62
C ALA A 74 -18.41 2.07 9.05
N GLY A 75 -18.91 2.84 10.02
CA GLY A 75 -20.32 2.91 10.40
C GLY A 75 -20.60 2.64 11.87
#